data_AF-A0A2X2BSR5-F1
#
_entry.id   AF-A0A2X2BSR5-F1
#
_cell.length_a   1.000
_cell.length_b   1.000
_cell.length_c   1.000
_cell.angle_alpha   90.00
_cell.angle_beta   90.00
_cell.angle_gamma   90.00
#
_symmetry.space_group_name_H-M   'P 1'
#
loop_
_entity.id
_entity.type
_entity.pdbx_description
1 polymer ?
#
loop_
_entity_poly.entity_id
_entity_poly.type
_entity_poly.pdbx_seq_one_letter_code
_entity_poly.pdbx_strand_id
1 'polypeptide(L)'
;MHLIMSLVGMATLILIAILFSSNRRAIKLRTVGGAFLIQIGLGAFVLYSESGRKVLLAISDAVKNVIDYGENGMSFLFAGLVSDKMFELFGSGGFVFCFACFTCYCVLLFIDSSTLLLRYHAICH
;
A
#
# COMPACT_ATOMS: atom_id res chain seq x y z
N MET A 1 -21.94 -16.75 -9.23
CA MET A 1 -21.03 -17.71 -8.56
C MET A 1 -19.90 -17.02 -7.77
N HIS A 2 -19.21 -16.00 -8.31
CA HIS A 2 -18.16 -15.28 -7.55
C HIS A 2 -18.65 -14.48 -6.34
N LEU A 3 -19.80 -13.81 -6.44
CA LEU A 3 -20.34 -13.03 -5.31
C LEU A 3 -20.66 -13.88 -4.07
N ILE A 4 -21.14 -15.11 -4.28
CA ILE A 4 -21.43 -16.07 -3.20
C ILE A 4 -20.12 -16.51 -2.53
N MET A 5 -19.07 -16.80 -3.31
CA MET A 5 -17.73 -17.09 -2.80
C MET A 5 -17.15 -15.93 -1.97
N SER A 6 -17.29 -14.68 -2.42
CA SER A 6 -16.86 -13.52 -1.64
C SER A 6 -17.62 -13.39 -0.31
N LEU A 7 -18.94 -13.66 -0.32
CA LEU A 7 -19.77 -13.62 0.88
C LEU A 7 -19.38 -14.73 1.88
N VAL A 8 -19.12 -15.94 1.39
CA VAL A 8 -18.63 -17.07 2.20
C VAL A 8 -17.25 -16.73 2.79
N GLY A 9 -16.35 -16.12 2.01
CA GLY A 9 -15.05 -15.67 2.49
C GLY A 9 -15.15 -14.70 3.67
N MET A 10 -16.01 -13.66 3.56
CA MET A 10 -16.24 -12.72 4.66
C MET A 10 -16.80 -13.42 5.91
N ALA A 11 -17.77 -14.32 5.74
CA ALA A 11 -18.34 -15.08 6.84
C ALA A 11 -17.29 -15.97 7.54
N THR A 12 -16.43 -16.64 6.78
CA THR A 12 -15.36 -17.49 7.35
C THR A 12 -14.33 -16.70 8.15
N LEU A 13 -13.90 -15.52 7.68
CA LEU A 13 -12.98 -14.65 8.42
C LEU A 13 -13.58 -14.16 9.74
N ILE A 14 -14.85 -13.79 9.74
CA ILE A 14 -15.59 -13.42 10.96
C ILE A 14 -15.68 -14.62 11.92
N LEU A 15 -15.94 -15.82 11.39
CA LEU A 15 -16.05 -17.04 12.18
C LEU A 15 -14.71 -17.40 12.85
N ILE A 16 -13.59 -17.28 12.12
CA ILE A 16 -12.24 -17.49 12.65
C ILE A 16 -11.92 -16.44 13.74
N ALA A 17 -12.27 -15.18 13.52
CA ALA A 17 -12.10 -14.12 14.52
C ALA A 17 -12.90 -14.40 15.81
N ILE A 18 -14.12 -14.94 15.70
CA ILE A 18 -14.94 -15.35 16.85
C ILE A 18 -14.39 -16.61 17.54
N LEU A 19 -13.76 -17.52 16.78
CA LEU A 19 -13.14 -18.75 17.29
C LEU A 19 -11.88 -18.47 18.12
N PHE A 20 -11.01 -17.59 17.63
CA PHE A 20 -9.76 -17.18 18.29
C PHE A 20 -9.93 -16.02 19.28
N SER A 21 -11.16 -15.51 19.49
CA SER A 21 -11.39 -14.42 20.43
C SER A 21 -11.30 -14.89 21.88
N SER A 22 -10.33 -14.34 22.60
CA SER A 22 -10.07 -14.59 24.03
C SER A 22 -11.25 -14.23 24.94
N ASN A 23 -12.17 -13.35 24.50
CA ASN A 23 -13.37 -12.99 25.26
C ASN A 23 -14.58 -12.71 24.35
N ARG A 24 -15.29 -13.79 23.97
CA ARG A 24 -16.44 -13.74 23.04
C ARG A 24 -17.59 -12.81 23.48
N ARG A 25 -17.70 -12.48 24.78
CA ARG A 25 -18.75 -11.59 25.33
C ARG A 25 -18.36 -10.11 25.37
N ALA A 26 -17.08 -9.77 25.23
CA ALA A 26 -16.62 -8.37 25.19
C ALA A 26 -16.64 -7.78 23.76
N ILE A 27 -16.99 -8.58 22.76
CA ILE A 27 -17.08 -8.14 21.37
C ILE A 27 -18.26 -7.18 21.22
N LYS A 28 -17.96 -5.88 21.15
CA LYS A 28 -18.95 -4.84 20.85
C LYS A 28 -19.35 -4.97 19.37
N LEU A 29 -20.45 -5.69 19.11
CA LEU A 29 -21.03 -5.85 17.76
C LEU A 29 -21.25 -4.52 17.03
N ARG A 30 -21.50 -3.43 17.77
CA ARG A 30 -21.62 -2.06 17.23
C ARG A 30 -20.30 -1.53 16.66
N THR A 31 -19.17 -1.86 17.27
CA THR A 31 -17.83 -1.44 16.81
C THR A 31 -17.37 -2.29 15.63
N VAL A 32 -17.56 -3.61 15.70
CA VAL A 32 -17.18 -4.53 14.60
C VAL A 32 -18.06 -4.30 13.38
N GLY A 33 -19.38 -4.16 13.55
CA GLY A 33 -20.32 -3.86 12.47
C GLY A 33 -20.10 -2.47 11.87
N GLY A 34 -19.80 -1.47 12.69
CA GLY A 34 -19.43 -0.13 12.22
C GLY A 34 -18.14 -0.14 11.40
N ALA A 35 -17.10 -0.84 11.86
CA ALA A 35 -15.85 -0.99 11.12
C ALA A 35 -16.07 -1.70 9.78
N PHE A 36 -16.87 -2.76 9.75
CA PHE A 36 -17.20 -3.49 8.53
C PHE A 36 -18.00 -2.64 7.53
N LEU A 37 -18.98 -1.87 8.02
CA LEU A 37 -19.75 -0.94 7.18
C LEU A 37 -18.87 0.17 6.60
N ILE A 38 -17.95 0.73 7.39
CA ILE A 38 -17.00 1.73 6.91
C ILE A 38 -16.06 1.12 5.87
N GLN A 39 -15.55 -0.10 6.11
CA GLN A 39 -14.66 -0.79 5.17
C GLN A 39 -15.34 -1.06 3.83
N ILE A 40 -16.58 -1.56 3.84
CA ILE A 40 -17.36 -1.77 2.61
C ILE A 40 -17.72 -0.44 1.96
N GLY A 41 -18.18 0.54 2.74
CA GLY A 41 -18.60 1.85 2.24
C GLY A 41 -17.45 2.60 1.57
N LEU A 42 -16.28 2.60 2.18
CA LEU A 42 -15.09 3.24 1.63
C LEU A 42 -14.56 2.48 0.41
N GLY A 43 -14.54 1.14 0.47
CA GLY A 43 -14.16 0.31 -0.69
C GLY A 43 -15.09 0.50 -1.88
N ALA A 44 -16.41 0.52 -1.65
CA ALA A 44 -17.40 0.77 -2.68
C ALA A 44 -17.30 2.20 -3.22
N PHE A 45 -17.11 3.20 -2.36
CA PHE A 45 -16.94 4.58 -2.78
C PHE A 45 -15.71 4.75 -3.68
N VAL A 46 -14.57 4.19 -3.28
CA VAL A 46 -13.31 4.34 -4.02
C VAL A 46 -13.30 3.55 -5.33
N LEU A 47 -13.84 2.33 -5.35
CA LEU A 47 -13.76 1.44 -6.52
C LEU A 47 -14.96 1.55 -7.48
N TYR A 48 -16.14 1.94 -7.01
CA TYR A 48 -17.36 1.99 -7.81
C TYR A 48 -17.73 3.42 -8.28
N SER A 49 -17.40 4.46 -7.51
CA SER A 49 -17.71 5.85 -7.89
C SER A 49 -16.64 6.44 -8.84
N GLU A 50 -17.08 7.15 -9.89
CA GLU A 50 -16.17 7.85 -10.81
C GLU A 50 -15.31 8.91 -10.08
N SER A 51 -15.91 9.62 -9.12
CA SER A 51 -15.18 10.58 -8.29
C SER A 51 -14.16 9.89 -7.39
N GLY A 52 -14.49 8.69 -6.85
CA GLY A 52 -13.60 7.90 -6.01
C GLY A 52 -12.36 7.40 -6.77
N ARG A 53 -12.55 6.94 -8.02
CA ARG A 53 -11.44 6.55 -8.90
C ARG A 53 -10.53 7.72 -9.26
N LYS A 54 -11.09 8.90 -9.55
CA LYS A 54 -10.30 10.11 -9.84
C LYS A 54 -9.43 10.52 -8.64
N VAL A 55 -9.98 10.46 -7.43
CA VAL A 55 -9.22 10.72 -6.20
C VAL A 55 -8.12 9.67 -6.00
N LEU A 56 -8.44 8.38 -6.18
CA LEU A 56 -7.44 7.31 -6.07
C LEU A 56 -6.31 7.49 -7.09
N LEU A 57 -6.63 7.86 -8.33
CA LEU A 57 -5.64 8.14 -9.37
C LEU A 57 -4.77 9.33 -9.01
N ALA A 58 -5.35 10.44 -8.55
CA ALA A 58 -4.59 11.60 -8.11
C ALA A 58 -3.63 11.29 -6.95
N ILE A 59 -4.08 10.48 -5.98
CA ILE A 59 -3.21 9.99 -4.88
C ILE A 59 -2.12 9.07 -5.43
N SER A 60 -2.48 8.15 -6.33
CA SER A 60 -1.53 7.22 -6.94
C SER A 60 -0.45 7.96 -7.72
N ASP A 61 -0.82 9.00 -8.46
CA ASP A 61 0.12 9.82 -9.23
C ASP A 61 1.00 10.68 -8.30
N ALA A 62 0.45 11.18 -7.19
CA ALA A 62 1.26 11.82 -6.16
C ALA A 62 2.28 10.85 -5.53
N VAL A 63 1.87 9.61 -5.24
CA VAL A 63 2.78 8.56 -4.74
C VAL A 63 3.82 8.19 -5.78
N LYS A 64 3.45 8.08 -7.06
CA LYS A 64 4.41 7.85 -8.16
C LYS A 64 5.47 8.94 -8.21
N ASN A 65 5.08 10.22 -8.14
CA ASN A 65 6.05 11.32 -8.10
C ASN A 65 7.03 11.17 -6.92
N VAL A 66 6.57 10.69 -5.75
CA VAL A 66 7.45 10.40 -4.60
C VAL A 66 8.39 9.23 -4.87
N ILE A 67 7.91 8.18 -5.54
CA ILE A 67 8.73 7.04 -5.97
C ILE A 67 9.81 7.52 -6.95
N ASP A 68 9.46 8.37 -7.92
CA ASP A 68 10.38 8.92 -8.90
C ASP A 68 11.49 9.76 -8.23
N TYR A 69 11.18 10.50 -7.16
CA TYR A 69 12.22 11.18 -6.36
C TYR A 69 13.15 10.18 -5.65
N GLY A 70 12.62 9.07 -5.14
CA GLY A 70 13.43 7.97 -4.60
C GLY A 70 14.33 7.35 -5.67
N GLU A 71 13.82 7.22 -6.89
CA GLU A 71 14.57 6.67 -8.02
C GLU A 71 15.74 7.54 -8.45
N ASN A 72 15.57 8.86 -8.44
CA ASN A 72 16.66 9.80 -8.63
C ASN A 72 17.75 9.65 -7.54
N GLY A 73 17.36 9.39 -6.28
CA GLY A 73 18.29 9.12 -5.18
C GLY A 73 19.08 7.81 -5.35
N MET A 74 18.42 6.75 -5.80
CA MET A 74 19.08 5.48 -6.17
C MET A 74 20.04 5.65 -7.33
N SER A 75 19.65 6.37 -8.38
CA SER A 75 20.51 6.67 -9.53
C SER A 75 21.75 7.46 -9.09
N PHE A 76 21.63 8.36 -8.12
CA PHE A 76 22.80 9.01 -7.52
C PHE A 76 23.72 8.02 -6.76
N LEU A 77 23.16 7.10 -5.98
CA LEU A 77 23.93 6.16 -5.16
C LEU A 77 24.55 4.99 -5.96
N PHE A 78 23.88 4.54 -7.02
CA PHE A 78 24.21 3.33 -7.76
C PHE A 78 24.30 3.53 -9.27
N ALA A 79 24.37 4.77 -9.76
CA ALA A 79 24.43 5.25 -11.16
C ALA A 79 24.67 4.22 -12.28
N GLY A 80 25.74 3.42 -12.21
CA GLY A 80 26.11 2.45 -13.24
C GLY A 80 25.53 1.04 -13.11
N LEU A 81 24.96 0.67 -11.96
CA LEU A 81 24.43 -0.68 -11.64
C LEU A 81 22.91 -0.80 -11.80
N VAL A 82 22.20 0.32 -11.94
CA VAL A 82 20.72 0.36 -12.12
C VAL A 82 20.32 0.92 -13.48
N SER A 83 21.27 1.43 -14.27
CA SER A 83 21.02 1.96 -15.62
C SER A 83 20.64 0.86 -16.63
N ASP A 84 19.90 1.24 -17.68
CA ASP A 84 19.53 0.39 -18.83
C ASP A 84 20.72 -0.35 -19.46
N LYS A 85 21.95 0.15 -19.25
CA LYS A 85 23.19 -0.54 -19.61
C LYS A 85 23.33 -1.92 -18.97
N MET A 86 22.84 -2.15 -17.76
CA MET A 86 22.81 -3.48 -17.12
C MET A 86 21.80 -4.41 -17.80
N PHE A 87 20.68 -3.87 -18.30
CA PHE A 87 19.70 -4.63 -19.08
C PHE A 87 20.22 -4.96 -20.49
N GLU A 88 20.96 -4.04 -21.13
CA GLU A 88 21.62 -4.30 -22.42
C GLU A 88 22.75 -5.34 -22.31
N LEU A 89 23.54 -5.31 -21.23
CA LEU A 89 24.70 -6.19 -21.05
C LEU A 89 24.34 -7.56 -20.47
N PHE A 90 23.34 -7.65 -19.59
CA PHE A 90 22.96 -8.89 -18.89
C PHE A 90 21.56 -9.41 -19.26
N GLY A 91 20.85 -8.77 -20.19
CA GLY A 91 19.50 -9.16 -20.59
C GLY A 91 18.54 -9.19 -19.40
N SER A 92 17.80 -10.28 -19.22
CA SER A 92 16.91 -10.50 -18.05
C SER A 92 17.65 -10.59 -16.70
N GLY A 93 18.98 -10.72 -16.71
CA GLY A 93 19.83 -10.65 -15.51
C GLY A 93 20.22 -9.23 -15.09
N GLY A 94 19.90 -8.22 -15.90
CA GLY A 94 20.10 -6.81 -15.55
C GLY A 94 19.18 -6.33 -14.42
N PHE A 95 18.07 -7.03 -14.17
CA PHE A 95 17.24 -6.85 -12.98
C PHE A 95 17.83 -7.62 -11.79
N VAL A 96 18.88 -7.08 -11.20
CA VAL A 96 19.42 -7.65 -9.96
C VAL A 96 18.41 -7.36 -8.84
N PHE A 97 17.68 -8.39 -8.43
CA PHE A 97 16.64 -8.31 -7.38
C PHE A 97 17.12 -7.58 -6.12
N CYS A 98 18.40 -7.66 -5.78
CA CYS A 98 18.99 -6.95 -4.65
C CYS A 98 18.90 -5.41 -4.81
N PHE A 99 19.14 -4.87 -6.02
CA PHE A 99 19.00 -3.44 -6.27
C PHE A 99 17.53 -3.00 -6.33
N ALA A 100 16.65 -3.80 -6.91
CA ALA A 100 15.20 -3.52 -6.89
C ALA A 100 14.62 -3.53 -5.46
N CYS A 101 15.12 -4.40 -4.59
CA CYS A 101 14.72 -4.45 -3.19
C CYS A 101 15.28 -3.25 -2.40
N PHE A 102 16.54 -2.86 -2.67
CA PHE A 102 17.13 -1.63 -2.11
C PHE A 102 16.41 -0.38 -2.57
N THR A 103 15.94 -0.37 -3.81
CA THR A 103 15.13 0.70 -4.40
C THR A 103 13.85 0.93 -3.62
N CYS A 104 13.10 -0.14 -3.37
CA CYS A 104 11.88 -0.05 -2.58
C CYS A 104 12.19 0.42 -1.14
N TYR A 105 13.31 -0.01 -0.57
CA TYR A 105 13.76 0.45 0.74
C TYR A 105 14.18 1.92 0.76
N CYS A 106 14.86 2.44 -0.26
CA CYS A 106 15.20 3.85 -0.39
C CYS A 106 13.96 4.73 -0.53
N VAL A 107 12.95 4.29 -1.28
CA VAL A 107 11.64 4.95 -1.34
C VAL A 107 10.98 4.97 0.04
N LEU A 108 11.00 3.86 0.79
CA LEU A 108 10.49 3.80 2.15
C LEU A 108 11.23 4.78 3.08
N LEU A 109 12.57 4.79 3.06
CA LEU A 109 13.37 5.74 3.84
C LEU A 109 13.05 7.20 3.49
N PHE A 110 12.82 7.50 2.22
CA PHE A 110 12.43 8.83 1.78
C PHE A 110 11.04 9.23 2.31
N ILE A 111 10.08 8.30 2.26
CA ILE A 111 8.73 8.49 2.84
C ILE A 111 8.82 8.69 4.36
N ASP A 112 9.63 7.89 5.06
CA ASP A 112 9.85 8.02 6.50
C ASP A 112 10.46 9.37 6.87
N SER A 113 11.45 9.85 6.11
CA SER A 113 12.03 11.18 6.32
C SER A 113 11.02 12.32 6.04
N SER A 114 10.17 12.15 5.02
CA SER A 114 9.14 13.13 4.66
C SER A 114 8.02 13.20 5.69
N THR A 115 7.58 12.05 6.22
CA THR A 115 6.59 12.00 7.31
C THR A 115 7.14 12.56 8.62
N LEU A 116 8.44 12.35 8.91
CA LEU A 116 9.12 12.98 10.04
C LEU A 116 9.13 14.52 9.92
N LEU A 117 9.41 15.04 8.72
CA LEU A 117 9.36 16.48 8.44
C LEU A 117 7.94 17.04 8.60
N LEU A 118 6.92 16.33 8.08
CA LEU A 118 5.51 16.74 8.23
C LEU A 118 5.06 16.71 9.69
N ARG A 119 5.57 15.78 10.49
CA ARG A 119 5.32 15.74 11.94
C ARG A 119 6.04 16.85 12.68
N TYR A 120 7.27 17.20 12.26
CA TYR A 120 7.99 18.36 12.79
C TYR A 120 7.24 19.67 12.51
N HIS A 121 6.61 19.77 11.34
CA HIS A 121 5.78 20.92 10.95
C HIS A 121 4.33 20.87 11.50
N ALA A 122 4.02 19.92 12.40
CA ALA A 122 2.73 19.71 13.05
C ALA A 122 1.52 19.46 12.11
N ILE A 123 1.78 19.03 10.87
CA ILE A 123 0.71 18.72 9.88
C ILE A 123 0.17 17.30 10.10
N CYS A 124 1.05 16.36 10.47
CA CYS A 124 0.69 14.98 10.77
C CYS A 124 0.96 14.71 12.26
N HIS A 125 -0.08 14.45 13.04
CA HIS A 125 -0.01 14.13 14.47
C HIS A 125 0.14 12.62 14.70
#